data_AF-A0A7K3YIU7-F1
#
_entry.id   AF-A0A7K3YIU7-F1
#
_cell.length_a   1.000
_cell.length_b   1.000
_cell.length_c   1.000
_cell.angle_alpha   90.00
_cell.angle_beta   90.00
_cell.angle_gamma   90.00
#
_symmetry.space_group_name_H-M   'P 1'
#
loop_
_entity.id
_entity.type
_entity.pdbx_description
1 polymer ?
#
loop_
_entity_poly.entity_id
_entity_poly.type
_entity_poly.pdbx_seq_one_letter_code
_entity_poly.pdbx_strand_id
1 'polypeptide(L)'
;MIEKDDAVSTVIALMLVLGIIVTLIAIYSATYLPGLKQQSEIEHSREVADAFARFDSHIYYAVSHKTNGIRFSEPFSLGGGDVLLSPVRSSGSVTIEKEPPLVNVTVTNQTGSVMTGNASLVNVSYVPSFTTWEPQGYLWEYGFVAVTKDNVTVPQPSRYNTILEARADSGEFLRFFVVLTLTTGSDIEITVVNLTRKEDGFFITGSGRVTLGVNATVSESYLGEVETIVFENCTVGDGDKVSEMMGKHLEKLCDSTNSDTYVYVPGTLSSPPRHTLTFSTTPPKVTLRTVNVEVGVW
;
A
#
# COMPACT_ATOMS: atom_id res chain seq x y z
N MET A 1 28.38 47.92 -61.40
CA MET A 1 27.04 47.28 -61.40
C MET A 1 27.21 45.76 -61.28
N ILE A 2 28.02 45.29 -60.32
CA ILE A 2 28.35 43.86 -60.10
C ILE A 2 28.26 43.51 -58.59
N GLU A 3 28.42 44.48 -57.67
CA GLU A 3 28.26 44.24 -56.21
C GLU A 3 26.82 44.01 -55.73
N LYS A 4 25.80 44.44 -56.47
CA LYS A 4 24.41 44.31 -56.03
C LYS A 4 23.85 42.89 -56.19
N ASP A 5 24.30 42.15 -57.19
CA ASP A 5 23.75 40.82 -57.49
C ASP A 5 24.36 39.73 -56.58
N ASP A 6 25.63 39.88 -56.18
CA ASP A 6 26.31 38.95 -55.26
C ASP A 6 25.75 39.02 -53.83
N ALA A 7 25.41 40.22 -53.36
CA ALA A 7 24.77 40.42 -52.07
C ALA A 7 23.35 39.79 -52.05
N VAL A 8 22.59 39.93 -53.14
CA VAL A 8 21.25 39.36 -53.27
C VAL A 8 21.29 37.83 -53.32
N SER A 9 22.23 37.26 -54.08
CA SER A 9 22.45 35.81 -54.16
C SER A 9 22.79 35.20 -52.80
N THR A 10 23.67 35.85 -52.03
CA THR A 10 24.07 35.42 -50.69
C THR A 10 22.90 35.44 -49.71
N VAL A 11 22.04 36.47 -49.76
CA VAL A 11 20.84 36.57 -48.91
C VAL A 11 19.82 35.47 -49.25
N ILE A 12 19.60 35.21 -50.54
CA ILE A 12 18.69 34.15 -50.99
C ILE A 12 19.19 32.77 -50.53
N ALA A 13 20.49 32.49 -50.67
CA ALA A 13 21.08 31.25 -50.20
C ALA A 13 20.91 31.06 -48.69
N LEU A 14 21.12 32.12 -47.90
CA LEU A 14 20.94 32.09 -46.44
C LEU A 14 19.48 31.87 -46.03
N MET A 15 18.52 32.49 -46.73
CA MET A 15 17.10 32.24 -46.52
C MET A 15 16.70 30.80 -46.84
N LEU A 16 17.29 30.21 -47.89
CA LEU A 16 17.03 28.82 -48.27
C LEU A 16 17.56 27.84 -47.22
N VAL A 17 18.78 28.08 -46.71
CA VAL A 17 19.35 27.30 -45.60
C VAL A 17 18.51 27.43 -44.33
N LEU A 18 18.07 28.64 -43.98
CA LEU A 18 17.19 28.86 -42.82
C LEU A 18 15.85 28.12 -43.00
N GLY A 19 15.27 28.18 -44.20
CA GLY A 19 14.05 27.44 -44.53
C GLY A 19 14.22 25.92 -44.34
N ILE A 20 15.35 25.36 -44.76
CA ILE A 20 15.67 23.93 -44.55
C ILE A 20 15.77 23.63 -43.05
N ILE A 21 16.49 24.44 -42.27
CA ILE A 21 16.64 24.24 -40.82
C ILE A 21 15.29 24.31 -40.11
N VAL A 22 14.47 25.32 -40.40
CA VAL A 22 13.12 25.45 -39.83
C VAL A 22 12.25 24.26 -40.20
N THR A 23 12.32 23.78 -41.45
CA THR A 23 11.58 22.59 -41.88
C THR A 23 12.02 21.34 -41.13
N LEU A 24 13.32 21.15 -40.91
CA LEU A 24 13.85 20.02 -40.12
C LEU A 24 13.39 20.07 -38.66
N ILE A 25 13.43 21.26 -38.03
CA ILE A 25 12.92 21.46 -36.66
C ILE A 25 11.42 21.19 -36.58
N ALA A 26 10.65 21.63 -37.59
CA ALA A 26 9.21 21.37 -37.66
C ALA A 26 8.91 19.87 -37.77
N ILE A 27 9.62 19.13 -38.64
CA ILE A 27 9.48 17.68 -38.75
C ILE A 27 9.84 17.00 -37.42
N TYR A 28 10.98 17.37 -36.80
CA TYR A 28 11.39 16.84 -35.51
C TYR A 28 10.32 17.05 -34.43
N SER A 29 9.79 18.27 -34.33
CA SER A 29 8.80 18.64 -33.31
C SER A 29 7.43 17.98 -33.54
N ALA A 30 7.02 17.82 -34.80
CA ALA A 30 5.71 17.26 -35.16
C ALA A 30 5.67 15.73 -35.15
N THR A 31 6.79 15.06 -35.48
CA THR A 31 6.79 13.60 -35.71
C THR A 31 7.59 12.82 -34.67
N TYR A 32 8.78 13.29 -34.31
CA TYR A 32 9.66 12.53 -33.42
C TYR A 32 9.38 12.82 -31.94
N LEU A 33 9.15 14.09 -31.59
CA LEU A 33 8.97 14.51 -30.21
C LEU A 33 7.75 13.84 -29.52
N PRO A 34 6.57 13.72 -30.15
CA PRO A 34 5.44 13.00 -29.55
C PRO A 34 5.75 11.52 -29.30
N GLY A 35 6.42 10.84 -30.25
CA GLY A 35 6.78 9.42 -30.12
C GLY A 35 7.76 9.16 -28.97
N LEU A 36 8.78 10.02 -28.82
CA LEU A 36 9.72 9.94 -27.71
C LEU A 36 9.04 10.16 -26.36
N LYS A 37 8.06 11.07 -26.29
CA LYS A 37 7.27 11.30 -25.07
C LYS A 37 6.41 10.10 -24.69
N GLN A 38 5.72 9.51 -25.66
CA GLN A 38 4.93 8.31 -25.44
C GLN A 38 5.80 7.17 -24.93
N GLN A 39 6.97 6.95 -25.55
CA GLN A 39 7.90 5.93 -25.08
C GLN A 39 8.34 6.18 -23.63
N SER A 40 8.69 7.42 -23.29
CA SER A 40 9.08 7.78 -21.92
C SER A 40 7.93 7.58 -20.91
N GLU A 41 6.69 7.93 -21.26
CA GLU A 41 5.52 7.70 -20.39
C GLU A 41 5.17 6.19 -20.26
N ILE A 42 5.40 5.38 -21.30
CA ILE A 42 5.27 3.91 -21.24
C ILE A 42 6.32 3.29 -20.32
N GLU A 43 7.59 3.69 -20.47
CA GLU A 43 8.68 3.21 -19.62
C GLU A 43 8.45 3.60 -18.15
N HIS A 44 8.00 4.84 -17.92
CA HIS A 44 7.58 5.32 -16.62
C HIS A 44 6.45 4.48 -16.02
N SER A 45 5.37 4.20 -16.77
CA SER A 45 4.27 3.36 -16.27
C SER A 45 4.74 1.96 -15.83
N ARG A 46 5.70 1.38 -16.56
CA ARG A 46 6.32 0.10 -16.19
C ARG A 46 7.16 0.19 -14.93
N GLU A 47 7.94 1.27 -14.77
CA GLU A 47 8.71 1.52 -13.53
C GLU A 47 7.78 1.59 -12.31
N VAL A 48 6.64 2.29 -12.43
CA VAL A 48 5.66 2.37 -11.34
C VAL A 48 5.03 1.00 -11.04
N ALA A 49 4.66 0.22 -12.07
CA ALA A 49 4.14 -1.15 -11.89
C ALA A 49 5.11 -2.04 -11.12
N ASP A 50 6.40 -2.01 -11.49
CA ASP A 50 7.43 -2.82 -10.86
C ASP A 50 7.69 -2.36 -9.42
N ALA A 51 7.68 -1.05 -9.17
CA ALA A 51 7.81 -0.48 -7.83
C ALA A 51 6.67 -0.92 -6.90
N PHE A 52 5.41 -0.89 -7.37
CA PHE A 52 4.27 -1.36 -6.58
C PHE A 52 4.32 -2.88 -6.32
N ALA A 53 4.76 -3.69 -7.29
CA ALA A 53 4.92 -5.13 -7.10
C ALA A 53 6.02 -5.47 -6.07
N ARG A 54 7.12 -4.71 -6.05
CA ARG A 54 8.18 -4.83 -5.04
C ARG A 54 7.71 -4.34 -3.68
N PHE A 55 7.00 -3.21 -3.65
CA PHE A 55 6.41 -2.67 -2.44
C PHE A 55 5.43 -3.67 -1.78
N ASP A 56 4.58 -4.33 -2.56
CA ASP A 56 3.71 -5.41 -2.08
C ASP A 56 4.51 -6.53 -1.40
N SER A 57 5.60 -6.96 -2.04
CA SER A 57 6.51 -7.97 -1.48
C SER A 57 7.19 -7.50 -0.19
N HIS A 58 7.59 -6.22 -0.11
CA HIS A 58 8.17 -5.61 1.09
C HIS A 58 7.19 -5.59 2.26
N ILE A 59 5.93 -5.20 2.02
CA ILE A 59 4.89 -5.22 3.04
C ILE A 59 4.61 -6.66 3.48
N TYR A 60 4.45 -7.59 2.53
CA TYR A 60 4.25 -9.00 2.84
C TYR A 60 5.37 -9.55 3.72
N TYR A 61 6.63 -9.24 3.40
CA TYR A 61 7.77 -9.63 4.21
C TYR A 61 7.73 -9.02 5.62
N ALA A 62 7.48 -7.71 5.73
CA ALA A 62 7.40 -7.02 7.02
C ALA A 62 6.30 -7.58 7.93
N VAL A 63 5.12 -7.84 7.37
CA VAL A 63 3.94 -8.35 8.07
C VAL A 63 4.09 -9.84 8.43
N SER A 64 4.70 -10.66 7.57
CA SER A 64 4.89 -12.11 7.81
C SER A 64 6.01 -12.41 8.79
N HIS A 65 7.17 -11.74 8.67
CA HIS A 65 8.36 -12.04 9.46
C HIS A 65 8.35 -11.36 10.83
N LYS A 66 7.54 -10.30 11.01
CA LYS A 66 7.26 -9.69 12.33
C LYS A 66 8.52 -9.37 13.12
N THR A 67 9.59 -8.97 12.44
CA THR A 67 10.91 -8.76 13.04
C THR A 67 11.18 -7.28 13.22
N ASN A 68 11.90 -6.94 14.28
CA ASN A 68 12.28 -5.55 14.56
C ASN A 68 13.36 -5.06 13.59
N GLY A 69 13.28 -3.80 13.17
CA GLY A 69 14.32 -3.15 12.37
C GLY A 69 14.27 -3.45 10.87
N ILE A 70 13.16 -3.99 10.35
CA ILE A 70 12.95 -4.14 8.91
C ILE A 70 12.79 -2.75 8.29
N ARG A 71 13.60 -2.45 7.28
CA ARG A 71 13.54 -1.20 6.52
C ARG A 71 13.63 -1.48 5.04
N PHE A 72 12.59 -1.08 4.30
CA PHE A 72 12.57 -1.13 2.85
C PHE A 72 12.33 0.26 2.27
N SER A 73 12.85 0.48 1.07
CA SER A 73 12.76 1.73 0.34
C SER A 73 12.72 1.41 -1.14
N GLU A 74 11.62 1.74 -1.80
CA GLU A 74 11.42 1.51 -3.23
C GLU A 74 11.30 2.87 -3.94
N PRO A 75 12.35 3.31 -4.66
CA PRO A 75 12.31 4.56 -5.40
C PRO A 75 11.63 4.38 -6.76
N PHE A 76 10.82 5.34 -7.17
CA PHE A 76 10.25 5.43 -8.51
C PHE A 76 10.03 6.89 -8.90
N SER A 77 9.79 7.15 -10.17
CA SER A 77 9.45 8.49 -10.64
C SER A 77 7.95 8.77 -10.44
N LEU A 78 7.56 10.00 -10.10
CA LEU A 78 6.15 10.41 -10.09
C LEU A 78 5.64 10.79 -11.47
N GLY A 79 6.53 11.19 -12.37
CA GLY A 79 6.23 11.50 -13.76
C GLY A 79 7.39 11.19 -14.71
N GLY A 80 7.07 11.15 -16.00
CA GLY A 80 7.99 10.88 -17.10
C GLY A 80 7.97 11.99 -18.15
N GLY A 81 8.37 11.67 -19.37
CA GLY A 81 8.35 12.60 -20.52
C GLY A 81 9.55 13.54 -20.58
N ASP A 82 10.65 13.25 -19.87
CA ASP A 82 11.90 14.00 -19.97
C ASP A 82 12.60 13.66 -21.29
N VAL A 83 12.38 14.48 -22.31
CA VAL A 83 12.95 14.30 -23.65
C VAL A 83 13.72 15.54 -24.07
N LEU A 84 14.80 15.33 -24.82
CA LEU A 84 15.62 16.42 -25.36
C LEU A 84 14.73 17.40 -26.14
N LEU A 85 14.78 18.68 -25.76
CA LEU A 85 14.01 19.79 -26.33
C LEU A 85 12.51 19.85 -25.96
N SER A 86 12.05 19.12 -24.93
CA SER A 86 10.73 19.37 -24.32
C SER A 86 10.79 19.45 -22.79
N PRO A 87 10.53 20.63 -22.19
CA PRO A 87 10.54 20.78 -20.73
C PRO A 87 9.26 20.28 -20.05
N VAL A 88 8.22 19.95 -20.82
CA VAL A 88 6.92 19.53 -20.29
C VAL A 88 6.98 18.07 -19.89
N ARG A 89 7.00 17.82 -18.59
CA ARG A 89 6.96 16.50 -17.95
C ARG A 89 5.56 16.14 -17.52
N SER A 90 5.24 14.86 -17.52
CA SER A 90 4.08 14.38 -16.79
C SER A 90 4.33 14.41 -15.29
N SER A 91 3.27 14.31 -14.50
CA SER A 91 3.33 14.26 -13.05
C SER A 91 2.47 13.13 -12.51
N GLY A 92 2.48 12.95 -11.20
CA GLY A 92 1.61 12.02 -10.52
C GLY A 92 1.52 12.36 -9.04
N SER A 93 0.56 11.75 -8.37
CA SER A 93 0.39 11.85 -6.93
C SER A 93 0.33 10.47 -6.29
N VAL A 94 0.97 10.34 -5.13
CA VAL A 94 0.86 9.16 -4.27
C VAL A 94 0.14 9.57 -3.00
N THR A 95 -0.84 8.77 -2.59
CA THR A 95 -1.62 8.98 -1.37
C THR A 95 -1.65 7.69 -0.56
N ILE A 96 -1.32 7.81 0.73
CA ILE A 96 -1.42 6.74 1.72
C ILE A 96 -2.59 7.06 2.64
N GLU A 97 -3.65 6.26 2.50
CA GLU A 97 -4.88 6.40 3.27
C GLU A 97 -4.87 5.44 4.46
N LYS A 98 -5.41 5.92 5.58
CA LYS A 98 -5.58 5.09 6.77
C LYS A 98 -6.92 4.38 6.69
N GLU A 99 -6.88 3.05 6.81
CA GLU A 99 -8.10 2.26 6.97
C GLU A 99 -8.53 2.21 8.44
N PRO A 100 -9.81 1.94 8.73
CA PRO A 100 -10.25 1.56 10.06
C PRO A 100 -9.46 0.35 10.57
N PRO A 101 -9.34 0.19 11.91
CA PRO A 101 -8.75 -1.02 12.48
C PRO A 101 -9.45 -2.27 11.94
N LEU A 102 -8.66 -3.31 11.68
CA LEU A 102 -9.17 -4.64 11.35
C LEU A 102 -9.66 -5.34 12.62
N VAL A 103 -8.83 -5.33 13.67
CA VAL A 103 -9.11 -6.01 14.93
C VAL A 103 -8.60 -5.17 16.10
N ASN A 104 -9.39 -5.04 17.15
CA ASN A 104 -8.91 -4.58 18.45
C ASN A 104 -8.76 -5.76 19.40
N VAL A 105 -7.64 -5.81 20.11
CA VAL A 105 -7.35 -6.79 21.15
C VAL A 105 -7.34 -6.08 22.48
N THR A 106 -8.15 -6.54 23.43
CA THR A 106 -8.18 -6.06 24.80
C THR A 106 -7.92 -7.22 25.75
N VAL A 107 -6.92 -7.08 26.61
CA VAL A 107 -6.53 -8.08 27.61
C VAL A 107 -6.75 -7.46 28.99
N THR A 108 -7.49 -8.15 29.85
CA THR A 108 -7.81 -7.67 31.20
C THR A 108 -7.41 -8.72 32.24
N ASN A 109 -6.71 -8.28 33.29
CA ASN A 109 -6.35 -9.09 34.45
C ASN A 109 -7.42 -8.99 35.55
N GLN A 110 -7.49 -9.99 36.42
CA GLN A 110 -8.31 -10.06 37.63
C GLN A 110 -8.26 -8.81 38.53
N THR A 111 -7.16 -8.05 38.52
CA THR A 111 -6.98 -6.79 39.25
C THR A 111 -7.61 -5.56 38.56
N GLY A 112 -8.15 -5.74 37.34
CA GLY A 112 -8.71 -4.66 36.52
C GLY A 112 -7.70 -3.91 35.66
N SER A 113 -6.43 -4.36 35.63
CA SER A 113 -5.43 -3.81 34.71
C SER A 113 -5.76 -4.21 33.27
N VAL A 114 -5.66 -3.26 32.34
CA VAL A 114 -6.03 -3.46 30.93
C VAL A 114 -4.84 -3.15 30.02
N MET A 115 -4.69 -3.96 28.98
CA MET A 115 -3.74 -3.78 27.90
C MET A 115 -4.47 -3.90 26.57
N THR A 116 -4.15 -3.01 25.63
CA THR A 116 -4.80 -2.97 24.31
C THR A 116 -3.78 -2.96 23.18
N GLY A 117 -4.16 -3.57 22.07
CA GLY A 117 -3.44 -3.51 20.80
C GLY A 117 -4.43 -3.53 19.65
N ASN A 118 -4.06 -2.91 18.54
CA ASN A 118 -4.89 -2.89 17.34
C ASN A 118 -4.11 -3.41 16.14
N ALA A 119 -4.81 -4.14 15.28
CA ALA A 119 -4.37 -4.44 13.94
C ALA A 119 -5.03 -3.47 12.97
N SER A 120 -4.25 -2.81 12.12
CA SER A 120 -4.77 -1.84 11.14
C SER A 120 -4.05 -1.96 9.81
N LEU A 121 -4.69 -1.42 8.76
CA LEU A 121 -4.20 -1.46 7.39
C LEU A 121 -4.04 -0.03 6.84
N VAL A 122 -3.31 0.10 5.73
CA VAL A 122 -3.29 1.31 4.91
C VAL A 122 -3.59 0.93 3.47
N ASN A 123 -4.09 1.88 2.69
CA ASN A 123 -4.14 1.76 1.24
C ASN A 123 -3.15 2.73 0.62
N VAL A 124 -2.43 2.30 -0.40
CA VAL A 124 -1.48 3.16 -1.13
C VAL A 124 -1.97 3.30 -2.56
N SER A 125 -2.26 4.52 -2.99
CA SER A 125 -2.70 4.80 -4.35
C SER A 125 -1.69 5.69 -5.07
N TYR A 126 -1.44 5.40 -6.34
CA TYR A 126 -0.75 6.27 -7.29
C TYR A 126 -1.71 6.65 -8.41
N VAL A 127 -1.84 7.95 -8.64
CA VAL A 127 -2.65 8.53 -9.72
C VAL A 127 -1.74 9.34 -10.64
N PRO A 128 -1.54 8.92 -11.89
CA PRO A 128 -0.75 9.68 -12.84
C PRO A 128 -1.53 10.87 -13.41
N SER A 129 -0.80 11.88 -13.86
CA SER A 129 -1.25 12.99 -14.68
C SER A 129 -0.37 13.04 -15.94
N PHE A 130 -0.66 12.13 -16.86
CA PHE A 130 0.05 12.02 -18.14
C PHE A 130 -0.50 13.01 -19.17
N THR A 131 0.37 13.42 -20.10
CA THR A 131 0.02 14.42 -21.12
C THR A 131 -0.04 13.82 -22.52
N THR A 132 0.63 12.69 -22.76
CA THR A 132 0.84 12.13 -24.11
C THR A 132 0.42 10.65 -24.23
N TRP A 133 0.13 9.99 -23.11
CA TRP A 133 -0.21 8.57 -22.97
C TRP A 133 -1.42 8.36 -22.05
N GLU A 134 -1.98 7.15 -22.09
CA GLU A 134 -3.12 6.77 -21.26
C GLU A 134 -2.76 6.75 -19.76
N PRO A 135 -3.45 7.52 -18.91
CA PRO A 135 -3.19 7.53 -17.47
C PRO A 135 -3.59 6.19 -16.84
N GLN A 136 -2.60 5.50 -16.28
CA GLN A 136 -2.76 4.23 -15.57
C GLN A 136 -2.20 4.36 -14.15
N GLY A 137 -3.08 4.30 -13.15
CA GLY A 137 -2.74 4.31 -11.74
C GLY A 137 -2.56 2.92 -11.15
N TYR A 138 -2.13 2.90 -9.90
CA TYR A 138 -1.93 1.69 -9.11
C TYR A 138 -2.52 1.87 -7.72
N LEU A 139 -3.13 0.82 -7.19
CA LEU A 139 -3.70 0.77 -5.85
C LEU A 139 -3.17 -0.49 -5.16
N TRP A 140 -2.52 -0.33 -4.02
CA TRP A 140 -2.20 -1.43 -3.12
C TRP A 140 -3.23 -1.48 -1.99
N GLU A 141 -3.90 -2.61 -1.84
CA GLU A 141 -4.88 -2.89 -0.78
C GLU A 141 -4.84 -4.39 -0.43
N TYR A 142 -5.12 -4.74 0.83
CA TYR A 142 -5.33 -6.12 1.31
C TYR A 142 -4.30 -7.18 0.81
N GLY A 143 -3.04 -6.78 0.59
CA GLY A 143 -1.97 -7.69 0.14
C GLY A 143 -2.00 -8.04 -1.34
N PHE A 144 -2.53 -7.15 -2.18
CA PHE A 144 -2.36 -7.22 -3.63
C PHE A 144 -2.26 -5.83 -4.25
N VAL A 145 -1.73 -5.77 -5.48
CA VAL A 145 -1.73 -4.56 -6.30
C VAL A 145 -2.83 -4.65 -7.35
N ALA A 146 -3.58 -3.58 -7.51
CA ALA A 146 -4.52 -3.36 -8.59
C ALA A 146 -4.06 -2.21 -9.48
N VAL A 147 -4.39 -2.33 -10.75
CA VAL A 147 -4.24 -1.30 -11.76
C VAL A 147 -5.55 -0.53 -11.84
N THR A 148 -5.49 0.79 -11.75
CA THR A 148 -6.63 1.69 -11.94
C THR A 148 -6.49 2.40 -13.29
N LYS A 149 -7.51 2.30 -14.13
CA LYS A 149 -7.58 3.06 -15.38
C LYS A 149 -9.00 3.60 -15.52
N ASP A 150 -9.11 4.92 -15.62
CA ASP A 150 -10.39 5.62 -15.61
C ASP A 150 -11.23 5.22 -14.38
N ASN A 151 -12.37 4.55 -14.60
CA ASN A 151 -13.25 4.02 -13.54
C ASN A 151 -13.17 2.49 -13.40
N VAL A 152 -12.16 1.85 -13.99
CA VAL A 152 -11.99 0.40 -13.97
C VAL A 152 -10.75 0.06 -13.15
N THR A 153 -10.96 -0.78 -12.15
CA THR A 153 -9.88 -1.32 -11.32
C THR A 153 -9.76 -2.82 -11.56
N VAL A 154 -8.58 -3.27 -11.97
CA VAL A 154 -8.29 -4.68 -12.23
C VAL A 154 -7.09 -5.14 -11.40
N PRO A 155 -7.09 -6.35 -10.84
CA PRO A 155 -5.91 -6.88 -10.15
C PRO A 155 -4.74 -6.99 -11.11
N GLN A 156 -3.55 -6.57 -10.69
CA GLN A 156 -2.31 -6.76 -11.44
C GLN A 156 -1.88 -8.24 -11.49
N PRO A 157 -2.02 -9.05 -10.42
CA PRO A 157 -1.71 -10.47 -10.48
C PRO A 157 -2.62 -11.20 -11.46
N SER A 158 -2.03 -11.93 -12.41
CA SER A 158 -2.75 -12.71 -13.42
C SER A 158 -3.58 -13.87 -12.87
N ARG A 159 -3.46 -14.16 -11.56
CA ARG A 159 -4.24 -15.19 -10.88
C ARG A 159 -5.69 -14.79 -10.62
N TYR A 160 -6.03 -13.51 -10.74
CA TYR A 160 -7.36 -12.99 -10.48
C TYR A 160 -7.95 -12.34 -11.72
N ASN A 161 -9.24 -12.55 -11.96
CA ASN A 161 -9.97 -11.93 -13.07
C ASN A 161 -10.71 -10.66 -12.65
N THR A 162 -11.03 -10.54 -11.34
CA THR A 162 -11.79 -9.40 -10.80
C THR A 162 -11.22 -8.95 -9.46
N ILE A 163 -11.48 -7.69 -9.10
CA ILE A 163 -11.07 -7.15 -7.79
C ILE A 163 -11.79 -7.85 -6.62
N LEU A 164 -13.03 -8.29 -6.82
CA LEU A 164 -13.80 -9.02 -5.81
C LEU A 164 -13.17 -10.38 -5.50
N GLU A 165 -12.66 -11.07 -6.52
CA GLU A 165 -11.92 -12.32 -6.38
C GLU A 165 -10.60 -12.09 -5.63
N ALA A 166 -9.84 -11.06 -6.00
CA ALA A 166 -8.59 -10.71 -5.32
C ALA A 166 -8.81 -10.42 -3.82
N ARG A 167 -9.82 -9.61 -3.48
CA ARG A 167 -10.20 -9.31 -2.10
C ARG A 167 -10.68 -10.55 -1.34
N ALA A 168 -11.38 -11.47 -2.00
CA ALA A 168 -11.85 -12.72 -1.38
C ALA A 168 -10.71 -13.72 -1.10
N ASP A 169 -9.55 -13.57 -1.74
CA ASP A 169 -8.36 -14.40 -1.54
C ASP A 169 -7.32 -13.75 -0.59
N SER A 170 -7.57 -12.52 -0.11
CA SER A 170 -6.70 -11.82 0.84
C SER A 170 -6.60 -12.48 2.22
N GLY A 171 -7.38 -13.54 2.47
CA GLY A 171 -7.44 -14.23 3.76
C GLY A 171 -6.08 -14.69 4.28
N GLU A 172 -5.21 -15.25 3.43
CA GLU A 172 -3.87 -15.69 3.86
C GLU A 172 -2.99 -14.51 4.31
N PHE A 173 -3.08 -13.37 3.64
CA PHE A 173 -2.36 -12.16 4.05
C PHE A 173 -2.91 -11.60 5.38
N LEU A 174 -4.24 -11.53 5.50
CA LEU A 174 -4.92 -11.01 6.69
C LEU A 174 -4.64 -11.84 7.95
N ARG A 175 -4.37 -13.14 7.82
CA ARG A 175 -4.00 -14.01 8.95
C ARG A 175 -2.73 -13.56 9.67
N PHE A 176 -1.83 -12.86 9.01
CA PHE A 176 -0.61 -12.40 9.65
C PHE A 176 -0.85 -11.26 10.65
N PHE A 177 -1.97 -10.55 10.54
CA PHE A 177 -2.28 -9.36 11.34
C PHE A 177 -2.60 -9.67 12.80
N VAL A 178 -3.15 -10.85 13.08
CA VAL A 178 -3.43 -11.31 14.44
C VAL A 178 -3.04 -12.77 14.53
N VAL A 179 -2.12 -13.09 15.44
CA VAL A 179 -1.69 -14.46 15.72
C VAL A 179 -1.67 -14.67 17.21
N LEU A 180 -2.24 -15.78 17.64
CA LEU A 180 -2.19 -16.27 19.02
C LEU A 180 -1.32 -17.52 19.05
N THR A 181 -0.30 -17.52 19.91
CA THR A 181 0.60 -18.65 20.11
C THR A 181 0.58 -19.07 21.57
N LEU A 182 0.42 -20.37 21.82
CA LEU A 182 0.57 -20.95 23.15
C LEU A 182 2.05 -21.25 23.41
N THR A 183 2.59 -20.69 24.49
CA THR A 183 3.97 -20.94 24.92
C THR A 183 4.02 -22.02 26.01
N THR A 184 5.23 -22.50 26.30
CA THR A 184 5.43 -23.54 27.31
C THR A 184 4.99 -23.04 28.69
N GLY A 185 4.00 -23.71 29.29
CA GLY A 185 3.52 -23.38 30.65
C GLY A 185 2.23 -22.59 30.70
N SER A 186 1.36 -22.69 29.69
CA SER A 186 0.03 -22.02 29.57
C SER A 186 0.06 -20.51 29.31
N ASP A 187 1.23 -19.91 29.18
CA ASP A 187 1.38 -18.50 28.80
C ASP A 187 0.99 -18.29 27.32
N ILE A 188 0.36 -17.16 27.03
CA ILE A 188 -0.18 -16.82 25.71
C ILE A 188 0.60 -15.64 25.14
N GLU A 189 1.09 -15.77 23.91
CA GLU A 189 1.62 -14.65 23.13
C GLU A 189 0.61 -14.26 22.05
N ILE A 190 0.16 -13.01 22.08
CA ILE A 190 -0.67 -12.42 21.03
C ILE A 190 0.21 -11.46 20.25
N THR A 191 0.42 -11.75 18.96
CA THR A 191 1.07 -10.80 18.06
C THR A 191 0.03 -10.09 17.20
N VAL A 192 0.02 -8.76 17.25
CA VAL A 192 -0.79 -7.90 16.39
C VAL A 192 0.10 -7.07 15.47
N VAL A 193 -0.30 -6.92 14.20
CA VAL A 193 0.41 -6.09 13.22
C VAL A 193 -0.39 -4.82 12.96
N ASN A 194 0.23 -3.68 13.22
CA ASN A 194 -0.35 -2.37 13.06
C ASN A 194 0.34 -1.66 11.88
N LEU A 195 -0.31 -1.66 10.70
CA LEU A 195 0.20 -0.98 9.52
C LEU A 195 -0.29 0.47 9.55
N THR A 196 0.60 1.42 9.78
CA THR A 196 0.25 2.84 9.94
C THR A 196 0.92 3.69 8.88
N ARG A 197 0.26 4.77 8.46
CA ARG A 197 0.90 5.77 7.60
C ARG A 197 1.83 6.67 8.44
N LYS A 198 2.87 7.19 7.81
CA LYS A 198 3.71 8.26 8.36
C LYS A 198 2.98 9.60 8.25
N GLU A 199 2.83 10.33 9.37
CA GLU A 199 2.04 11.58 9.42
C GLU A 199 2.60 12.71 8.54
N ASP A 200 3.93 12.78 8.36
CA ASP A 200 4.57 13.80 7.52
C ASP A 200 4.89 13.30 6.10
N GLY A 201 4.39 12.13 5.72
CA GLY A 201 4.74 11.46 4.46
C GLY A 201 3.62 10.59 3.92
N PHE A 202 2.38 11.05 3.99
CA PHE A 202 1.21 10.33 3.48
C PHE A 202 0.76 10.81 2.08
N PHE A 203 1.26 11.95 1.61
CA PHE A 203 0.89 12.51 0.31
C PHE A 203 2.08 13.20 -0.33
N ILE A 204 2.28 12.95 -1.61
CA ILE A 204 3.26 13.66 -2.43
C ILE A 204 2.75 13.77 -3.87
N THR A 205 3.06 14.88 -4.51
CA THR A 205 2.70 15.13 -5.91
C THR A 205 3.84 15.85 -6.62
N GLY A 206 3.98 15.59 -7.92
CA GLY A 206 4.99 16.25 -8.74
C GLY A 206 5.48 15.36 -9.89
N SER A 207 6.63 15.73 -10.44
CA SER A 207 7.29 15.02 -11.56
C SER A 207 8.69 14.51 -11.19
N GLY A 208 9.07 14.60 -9.91
CA GLY A 208 10.36 14.15 -9.39
C GLY A 208 10.38 12.67 -9.03
N ARG A 209 11.52 12.21 -8.51
CA ARG A 209 11.63 10.88 -7.90
C ARG A 209 11.09 10.91 -6.47
N VAL A 210 10.38 9.86 -6.10
CA VAL A 210 9.85 9.60 -4.76
C VAL A 210 10.33 8.22 -4.31
N THR A 211 10.36 8.00 -3.00
CA THR A 211 10.62 6.70 -2.39
C THR A 211 9.44 6.27 -1.54
N LEU A 212 8.89 5.09 -1.81
CA LEU A 212 7.97 4.40 -0.90
C LEU A 212 8.78 3.66 0.17
N GLY A 213 8.49 3.94 1.42
CA GLY A 213 9.19 3.41 2.57
C GLY A 213 8.34 2.51 3.42
N VAL A 214 8.98 1.48 3.98
CA VAL A 214 8.40 0.59 5.00
C VAL A 214 9.39 0.48 6.15
N ASN A 215 8.95 0.75 7.37
CA ASN A 215 9.76 0.68 8.58
C ASN A 215 9.02 -0.07 9.68
N ALA A 216 9.53 -1.24 10.07
CA ALA A 216 8.91 -2.08 11.10
C ALA A 216 9.64 -1.95 12.45
N THR A 217 8.86 -1.73 13.50
CA THR A 217 9.31 -1.72 14.89
C THR A 217 8.45 -2.67 15.72
N VAL A 218 9.03 -3.27 16.75
CA VAL A 218 8.31 -4.20 17.64
C VAL A 218 8.30 -3.64 19.05
N SER A 219 7.12 -3.63 19.67
CA SER A 219 6.92 -3.30 21.06
C SER A 219 6.19 -4.44 21.76
N GLU A 220 6.60 -4.76 22.98
CA GLU A 220 6.01 -5.83 23.78
C GLU A 220 5.50 -5.28 25.10
N SER A 221 4.41 -5.87 25.57
CA SER A 221 3.80 -5.53 26.86
C SER A 221 3.28 -6.82 27.49
N TYR A 222 3.33 -6.88 28.82
CA TYR A 222 3.06 -8.12 29.57
C TYR A 222 2.01 -7.89 30.63
N LEU A 223 1.10 -8.86 30.77
CA LEU A 223 0.09 -8.87 31.81
C LEU A 223 0.00 -10.28 32.40
N GLY A 224 0.24 -10.40 33.71
CA GLY A 224 0.02 -11.66 34.42
C GLY A 224 -1.46 -11.87 34.73
N GLU A 225 -1.82 -13.04 35.27
CA GLU A 225 -3.13 -13.32 35.87
C GLU A 225 -4.32 -12.82 35.02
N VAL A 226 -4.28 -13.11 33.72
CA VAL A 226 -5.30 -12.62 32.79
C VAL A 226 -6.61 -13.34 33.03
N GLU A 227 -7.69 -12.57 33.13
CA GLU A 227 -9.05 -13.06 33.30
C GLU A 227 -9.76 -13.13 31.94
N THR A 228 -9.61 -12.09 31.11
CA THR A 228 -10.31 -12.01 29.82
C THR A 228 -9.42 -11.50 28.69
N ILE A 229 -9.60 -12.09 27.51
CA ILE A 229 -9.04 -11.62 26.24
C ILE A 229 -10.21 -11.40 25.28
N VAL A 230 -10.34 -10.20 24.74
CA VAL A 230 -11.41 -9.82 23.81
C VAL A 230 -10.78 -9.43 22.47
N PHE A 231 -11.20 -10.11 21.40
CA PHE A 231 -10.92 -9.73 20.03
C PHE A 231 -12.19 -9.12 19.43
N GLU A 232 -12.13 -7.83 19.07
CA GLU A 232 -13.21 -7.14 18.37
C GLU A 232 -12.92 -7.11 16.88
N ASN A 233 -13.81 -7.64 16.04
CA ASN A 233 -13.69 -7.56 14.60
C ASN A 233 -14.21 -6.19 14.11
N CYS A 234 -13.30 -5.26 13.83
CA CYS A 234 -13.63 -3.87 13.53
C CYS A 234 -13.91 -3.60 12.04
N THR A 235 -13.78 -4.60 11.18
CA THR A 235 -14.14 -4.47 9.76
C THR A 235 -15.67 -4.31 9.62
N VAL A 236 -16.10 -3.21 9.01
CA VAL A 236 -17.51 -2.80 8.96
C VAL A 236 -18.21 -3.40 7.73
N GLY A 237 -19.31 -4.12 7.92
CA GLY A 237 -20.28 -4.42 6.85
C GLY A 237 -20.81 -5.85 6.83
N ASP A 238 -22.13 -5.99 6.76
CA ASP A 238 -22.78 -7.24 6.36
C ASP A 238 -22.49 -7.49 4.87
N GLY A 239 -21.88 -8.63 4.54
CA GLY A 239 -21.45 -8.97 3.17
C GLY A 239 -20.05 -8.52 2.75
N ASP A 240 -19.28 -7.86 3.63
CA ASP A 240 -17.86 -7.61 3.37
C ASP A 240 -17.05 -8.90 3.53
N LYS A 241 -16.40 -9.35 2.45
CA LYS A 241 -15.59 -10.57 2.44
C LYS A 241 -14.40 -10.47 3.38
N VAL A 242 -13.85 -9.27 3.58
CA VAL A 242 -12.74 -9.05 4.52
C VAL A 242 -13.22 -9.32 5.95
N SER A 243 -14.40 -8.82 6.31
CA SER A 243 -15.02 -9.07 7.61
C SER A 243 -15.32 -10.54 7.87
N GLU A 244 -15.89 -11.24 6.88
CA GLU A 244 -16.16 -12.68 6.97
C GLU A 244 -14.85 -13.48 7.20
N MET A 245 -13.79 -13.15 6.46
CA MET A 245 -12.49 -13.82 6.59
C MET A 245 -11.84 -13.56 7.95
N MET A 246 -11.87 -12.32 8.44
CA MET A 246 -11.30 -11.98 9.73
C MET A 246 -12.07 -12.65 10.87
N GLY A 247 -13.40 -12.65 10.82
CA GLY A 247 -14.24 -13.33 11.80
C GLY A 247 -13.94 -14.84 11.88
N LYS A 248 -13.87 -15.54 10.74
CA LYS A 248 -13.49 -16.96 10.69
C LYS A 248 -12.07 -17.22 11.21
N HIS A 249 -11.15 -16.31 10.96
CA HIS A 249 -9.78 -16.42 11.48
C HIS A 249 -9.74 -16.27 13.00
N LEU A 250 -10.43 -15.27 13.55
CA LEU A 250 -10.52 -15.04 15.00
C LEU A 250 -11.22 -16.20 15.71
N GLU A 251 -12.30 -16.73 15.14
CA GLU A 251 -12.98 -17.93 15.64
C GLU A 251 -12.01 -19.11 15.74
N LYS A 252 -11.28 -19.41 14.66
CA LYS A 252 -10.28 -20.48 14.64
C LYS A 252 -9.16 -20.29 15.66
N LEU A 253 -8.68 -19.05 15.85
CA LEU A 253 -7.67 -18.75 16.88
C LEU A 253 -8.22 -19.00 18.29
N CYS A 254 -9.44 -18.54 18.57
CA CYS A 254 -10.09 -18.70 19.86
C CYS A 254 -10.38 -20.18 20.18
N ASP A 255 -10.92 -20.93 19.21
CA ASP A 255 -11.21 -22.37 19.36
C ASP A 255 -9.95 -23.21 19.62
N SER A 256 -8.79 -22.77 19.11
CA SER A 256 -7.52 -23.45 19.35
C SER A 256 -6.89 -23.17 20.72
N THR A 257 -7.47 -22.25 21.49
CA THR A 257 -6.96 -21.82 22.80
C THR A 257 -7.60 -22.64 23.92
N ASN A 258 -6.79 -23.08 24.89
CA ASN A 258 -7.29 -23.77 26.09
C ASN A 258 -7.88 -22.77 27.12
N SER A 259 -8.91 -22.02 26.74
CA SER A 259 -9.65 -21.17 27.69
C SER A 259 -10.70 -21.97 28.46
N ASP A 260 -11.13 -21.48 29.62
CA ASP A 260 -12.24 -22.10 30.37
C ASP A 260 -13.58 -21.88 29.66
N THR A 261 -13.73 -20.71 29.03
CA THR A 261 -14.93 -20.36 28.26
C THR A 261 -14.52 -19.56 27.03
N TYR A 262 -15.17 -19.86 25.92
CA TYR A 262 -15.13 -19.08 24.69
C TYR A 262 -16.55 -18.63 24.36
N VAL A 263 -16.75 -17.33 24.17
CA VAL A 263 -18.04 -16.74 23.80
C VAL A 263 -17.85 -15.89 22.55
N TYR A 264 -18.59 -16.24 21.51
CA TYR A 264 -18.79 -15.37 20.35
C TYR A 264 -20.05 -14.53 20.54
N VAL A 265 -19.90 -13.21 20.41
CA VAL A 265 -21.00 -12.26 20.40
C VAL A 265 -21.11 -11.68 18.98
N PRO A 266 -22.20 -11.95 18.24
CA PRO A 266 -22.37 -11.39 16.91
C PRO A 266 -22.46 -9.85 16.98
N GLY A 267 -21.97 -9.20 15.95
CA GLY A 267 -22.03 -7.74 15.83
C GLY A 267 -23.47 -7.25 15.68
N THR A 268 -23.68 -5.99 16.04
CA THR A 268 -24.91 -5.24 15.81
C THR A 268 -24.61 -3.96 15.02
N LEU A 269 -25.63 -3.21 14.62
CA LEU A 269 -25.44 -1.91 13.96
C LEU A 269 -24.62 -0.90 14.80
N SER A 270 -24.48 -1.13 16.10
CA SER A 270 -23.79 -0.23 17.04
C SER A 270 -22.55 -0.85 17.70
N SER A 271 -22.23 -2.12 17.46
CA SER A 271 -21.08 -2.79 18.06
C SER A 271 -20.47 -3.83 17.11
N PRO A 272 -19.13 -3.87 16.97
CA PRO A 272 -18.48 -4.92 16.20
C PRO A 272 -18.73 -6.32 16.81
N PRO A 273 -18.65 -7.39 16.00
CA PRO A 273 -18.59 -8.76 16.51
C PRO A 273 -17.39 -8.95 17.45
N ARG A 274 -17.56 -9.76 18.49
CA ARG A 274 -16.52 -9.98 19.52
C ARG A 274 -16.32 -11.46 19.81
N HIS A 275 -15.07 -11.83 20.01
CA HIS A 275 -14.64 -13.13 20.50
C HIS A 275 -14.00 -12.95 21.87
N THR A 276 -14.58 -13.57 22.90
CA THR A 276 -14.11 -13.44 24.28
C THR A 276 -13.62 -14.78 24.82
N LEU A 277 -12.38 -14.81 25.29
CA LEU A 277 -11.80 -15.91 26.04
C LEU A 277 -11.76 -15.55 27.52
N THR A 278 -12.19 -16.47 28.38
CA THR A 278 -12.17 -16.30 29.84
C THR A 278 -11.31 -17.36 30.50
N PHE A 279 -10.51 -16.95 31.48
CA PHE A 279 -9.61 -17.80 32.26
C PHE A 279 -9.86 -17.56 33.75
N SER A 280 -10.60 -18.46 34.38
CA SER A 280 -10.96 -18.44 35.80
C SER A 280 -10.20 -19.48 36.62
N THR A 281 -9.84 -20.64 36.04
CA THR A 281 -9.24 -21.75 36.78
C THR A 281 -7.72 -21.67 36.83
N THR A 282 -7.08 -21.32 35.71
CA THR A 282 -5.63 -21.15 35.58
C THR A 282 -5.34 -19.89 34.75
N PRO A 283 -5.25 -18.71 35.39
CA PRO A 283 -5.10 -17.45 34.65
C PRO A 283 -3.70 -17.35 34.04
N PRO A 284 -3.58 -17.26 32.71
CA PRO A 284 -2.29 -17.26 32.02
C PRO A 284 -1.59 -15.91 32.16
N LYS A 285 -0.28 -15.87 31.87
CA LYS A 285 0.39 -14.63 31.51
C LYS A 285 0.21 -14.39 30.02
N VAL A 286 -0.15 -13.17 29.65
CA VAL A 286 -0.29 -12.75 28.26
C VAL A 286 0.82 -11.78 27.91
N THR A 287 1.53 -12.07 26.84
CA THR A 287 2.42 -11.13 26.16
C THR A 287 1.69 -10.59 24.94
N LEU A 288 1.46 -9.28 24.89
CA LEU A 288 0.98 -8.61 23.69
C LEU A 288 2.17 -7.98 22.96
N ARG A 289 2.43 -8.52 21.78
CA ARG A 289 3.50 -8.11 20.88
C ARG A 289 2.89 -7.32 19.72
N THR A 290 3.17 -6.03 19.66
CA THR A 290 2.69 -5.15 18.59
C THR A 290 3.82 -4.89 17.60
N VAL A 291 3.63 -5.30 16.35
CA VAL A 291 4.50 -4.99 15.23
C VAL A 291 3.96 -3.75 14.53
N ASN A 292 4.57 -2.60 14.78
CA ASN A 292 4.20 -1.35 14.13
C ASN A 292 4.98 -1.23 12.81
N VAL A 293 4.27 -1.30 11.69
CA VAL A 293 4.84 -1.16 10.35
C VAL A 293 4.41 0.21 9.81
N GLU A 294 5.33 1.16 9.81
CA GLU A 294 5.10 2.50 9.29
C GLU A 294 5.36 2.53 7.78
N VAL A 295 4.39 3.05 7.02
CA VAL A 295 4.46 3.23 5.57
C VAL A 295 4.47 4.72 5.25
N GLY A 296 5.40 5.18 4.41
CA GLY A 296 5.49 6.59 4.05
C GLY A 296 6.05 6.82 2.66
N VAL A 297 5.92 8.06 2.18
CA VAL A 297 6.57 8.58 0.97
C VAL A 297 7.50 9.74 1.32
N TRP A 298 8.64 9.87 0.62
CA TRP A 298 9.57 11.00 0.70
C TRP A 298 10.45 11.14 -0.54
#